data_AF-A0A7S0K2D5-F1
#
_entry.id   AF-A0A7S0K2D5-F1
#
_cell.length_a   1.000
_cell.length_b   1.000
_cell.length_c   1.000
_cell.angle_alpha   90.00
_cell.angle_beta   90.00
_cell.angle_gamma   90.00
#
_symmetry.space_group_name_H-M   'P 1'
#
loop_
_entity.id
_entity.type
_entity.pdbx_description
1 polymer ?
#
loop_
_entity_poly.entity_id
_entity_poly.type
_entity_poly.pdbx_seq_one_letter_code
_entity_poly.pdbx_strand_id
1 'polypeptide(L)'
;VKAWAAGRSIRGLLRALPAFVPWAAAALPDNLAAAASQREAGPLKKAYLRSLRALHPDKMAGASLARRVEAEVVFAALQTAWAEFEANPGAISPEPGRDRRGGGGGAFTSSNAWREATSFSRR
;
A
#
# COMPACT_ATOMS: atom_id res chain seq x y z
N VAL A 1 5.81 -3.15 -9.44
CA VAL A 1 5.24 -2.60 -8.18
C VAL A 1 6.21 -1.71 -7.40
N LYS A 2 7.46 -2.14 -7.10
CA LYS A 2 8.43 -1.30 -6.34
C LYS A 2 8.67 0.09 -6.95
N ALA A 3 8.91 0.17 -8.26
CA ALA A 3 9.05 1.46 -8.96
C ALA A 3 7.74 2.27 -9.02
N TRP A 4 6.58 1.60 -9.00
CA TRP A 4 5.27 2.25 -8.95
C TRP A 4 5.00 2.88 -7.58
N ALA A 5 5.55 2.31 -6.51
CA ALA A 5 5.40 2.83 -5.16
C ALA A 5 6.52 3.76 -4.70
N ALA A 6 7.69 3.71 -5.35
CA ALA A 6 8.85 4.52 -4.99
C ALA A 6 8.54 6.02 -5.09
N GLY A 7 8.74 6.74 -3.99
CA GLY A 7 8.58 8.20 -3.92
C GLY A 7 7.13 8.70 -3.98
N ARG A 8 6.12 7.82 -3.92
CA ARG A 8 4.70 8.22 -3.93
C ARG A 8 4.13 8.27 -2.53
N SER A 9 3.44 9.36 -2.22
CA SER A 9 2.62 9.45 -1.02
C SER A 9 1.44 8.47 -1.08
N ILE A 10 0.90 8.12 0.08
CA ILE A 10 -0.29 7.25 0.17
C ILE A 10 -1.46 7.76 -0.68
N ARG A 11 -1.65 9.08 -0.78
CA ARG A 11 -2.67 9.70 -1.65
C ARG A 11 -2.40 9.40 -3.13
N GLY A 12 -1.14 9.52 -3.57
CA GLY A 12 -0.74 9.19 -4.93
C GLY A 12 -0.90 7.70 -5.26
N LEU A 13 -0.55 6.84 -4.32
CA LEU A 13 -0.75 5.39 -4.44
C LEU A 13 -2.22 5.03 -4.59
N LEU A 14 -3.07 5.54 -3.70
CA LEU A 14 -4.51 5.31 -3.72
C LEU A 14 -5.13 5.83 -5.03
N ARG A 15 -4.73 7.01 -5.52
CA ARG A 15 -5.25 7.54 -6.80
C ARG A 15 -4.83 6.70 -8.02
N ALA A 16 -3.61 6.16 -8.01
CA ALA A 16 -3.09 5.34 -9.11
C ALA A 16 -3.46 3.85 -9.00
N LEU A 17 -4.06 3.43 -7.88
CA LEU A 17 -4.37 2.04 -7.58
C LEU A 17 -5.29 1.39 -8.63
N PRO A 18 -6.43 2.00 -9.06
CA PRO A 18 -7.32 1.39 -10.04
C PRO A 18 -6.67 1.18 -11.41
N ALA A 19 -5.77 2.08 -11.80
CA ALA A 19 -5.03 1.97 -13.05
C ALA A 19 -3.93 0.89 -12.99
N PHE A 20 -3.37 0.65 -11.80
CA PHE A 20 -2.28 -0.32 -11.61
C PHE A 20 -2.79 -1.76 -11.43
N VAL A 21 -3.93 -1.94 -10.76
CA VAL A 21 -4.58 -3.24 -10.58
C VAL A 21 -6.00 -3.21 -11.19
N PRO A 22 -6.13 -3.14 -12.52
CA PRO A 22 -7.43 -3.07 -13.18
C PRO A 22 -8.28 -4.31 -12.92
N TRP A 23 -7.63 -5.46 -12.68
CA TRP A 23 -8.29 -6.71 -12.29
C TRP A 23 -8.97 -6.64 -10.91
N ALA A 24 -8.56 -5.71 -10.04
CA ALA A 24 -9.14 -5.48 -8.72
C ALA A 24 -10.11 -4.29 -8.70
N ALA A 25 -10.25 -3.56 -9.82
CA ALA A 25 -10.97 -2.29 -9.85
C ALA A 25 -12.41 -2.38 -9.31
N ALA A 26 -13.11 -3.48 -9.60
CA ALA A 26 -14.48 -3.71 -9.10
C ALA A 26 -14.57 -3.94 -7.58
N ALA A 27 -13.46 -4.35 -6.94
CA ALA A 27 -13.39 -4.52 -5.48
C ALA A 27 -12.85 -3.27 -4.77
N LEU A 28 -12.29 -2.33 -5.52
CA LEU A 28 -11.76 -1.08 -4.98
C LEU A 28 -12.90 -0.06 -4.75
N PRO A 29 -12.78 0.81 -3.73
CA PRO A 29 -13.77 1.87 -3.52
C PRO A 29 -13.81 2.88 -4.68
N ASP A 30 -15.00 3.11 -5.24
CA ASP A 30 -15.23 4.06 -6.36
C ASP A 30 -14.76 5.50 -6.03
N ASN A 31 -14.75 5.86 -4.75
CA ASN A 31 -14.37 7.18 -4.27
C ASN A 31 -12.87 7.31 -3.93
N LEU A 32 -12.01 6.41 -4.41
CA LEU A 32 -10.56 6.41 -4.15
C LEU A 32 -9.88 7.73 -4.53
N ALA A 33 -10.12 8.23 -5.73
CA ALA A 33 -9.55 9.50 -6.20
C ALA A 33 -10.08 10.70 -5.40
N ALA A 34 -11.36 10.68 -5.03
CA ALA A 34 -11.97 11.74 -4.22
C ALA A 34 -11.40 11.73 -2.78
N ALA A 35 -11.31 10.57 -2.15
CA ALA A 35 -10.75 10.41 -0.80
C ALA A 35 -9.25 10.76 -0.75
N ALA A 36 -8.50 10.43 -1.79
CA ALA A 36 -7.09 10.82 -1.91
C ALA A 36 -6.89 12.34 -2.09
N SER A 37 -7.89 13.04 -2.61
CA SER A 37 -7.85 14.50 -2.84
C SER A 37 -8.31 15.29 -1.62
N GLN A 38 -8.93 14.64 -0.63
CA GLN A 38 -9.38 15.29 0.59
C GLN A 38 -8.22 15.57 1.55
N ARG A 39 -8.26 16.76 2.17
CA ARG A 39 -7.27 17.20 3.16
C ARG A 39 -7.40 16.44 4.48
N GLU A 40 -8.62 16.00 4.80
CA GLU A 40 -8.93 15.24 6.02
C GLU A 40 -8.37 13.81 5.97
N ALA A 41 -7.79 13.36 7.08
CA ALA A 41 -7.23 12.02 7.21
C ALA A 41 -8.30 10.92 7.35
N GLY A 42 -9.51 11.26 7.79
CA GLY A 42 -10.60 10.30 8.00
C GLY A 42 -11.04 9.58 6.72
N PRO A 43 -11.43 10.31 5.67
CA PRO A 43 -11.79 9.72 4.38
C PRO A 43 -10.64 8.93 3.74
N LEU A 44 -9.40 9.44 3.86
CA LEU A 44 -8.19 8.79 3.38
C LEU A 44 -7.98 7.43 4.07
N LYS A 45 -8.10 7.37 5.40
CA LYS A 45 -8.01 6.14 6.19
C LYS A 45 -9.07 5.12 5.77
N LYS A 46 -10.31 5.58 5.55
CA LYS A 46 -11.41 4.71 5.11
C LYS A 46 -11.14 4.10 3.73
N ALA A 47 -10.64 4.90 2.78
CA ALA A 47 -10.25 4.42 1.45
C ALA A 47 -9.07 3.44 1.52
N TYR A 48 -8.06 3.72 2.34
CA TYR A 48 -6.93 2.83 2.61
C TYR A 48 -7.40 1.46 3.16
N LEU A 49 -8.18 1.45 4.24
CA LEU A 49 -8.68 0.21 4.86
C LEU A 49 -9.53 -0.62 3.90
N ARG A 50 -10.36 0.02 3.07
CA ARG A 50 -11.14 -0.67 2.03
C ARG A 50 -10.24 -1.26 0.95
N SER A 51 -9.21 -0.53 0.51
CA SER A 51 -8.24 -1.02 -0.48
C SER A 51 -7.46 -2.23 0.05
N LEU A 52 -7.07 -2.23 1.33
CA LEU A 52 -6.45 -3.39 1.97
C LEU A 52 -7.36 -4.62 1.98
N ARG A 53 -8.65 -4.44 2.29
CA ARG A 53 -9.61 -5.56 2.27
C ARG A 53 -9.80 -6.13 0.87
N ALA A 54 -9.80 -5.28 -0.15
CA ALA A 54 -9.92 -5.69 -1.55
C ALA A 54 -8.69 -6.49 -2.01
N LEU A 55 -7.50 -6.12 -1.55
CA LEU A 55 -6.22 -6.75 -1.91
C LEU A 55 -5.78 -7.84 -0.93
N HIS A 56 -6.62 -8.21 0.03
CA HIS A 56 -6.26 -9.18 1.06
C HIS A 56 -6.08 -10.58 0.43
N PRO A 57 -5.03 -11.33 0.79
CA PRO A 57 -4.74 -12.64 0.19
C PRO A 57 -5.88 -13.66 0.33
N ASP A 58 -6.67 -13.58 1.40
CA ASP A 58 -7.88 -14.39 1.60
C ASP A 58 -8.90 -14.22 0.45
N LYS A 59 -9.08 -12.98 -0.04
CA LYS A 59 -9.97 -12.69 -1.18
C LYS A 59 -9.37 -13.13 -2.52
N MET A 60 -8.09 -13.46 -2.54
CA MET A 60 -7.35 -13.90 -3.71
C MET A 60 -7.12 -15.42 -3.74
N ALA A 61 -7.73 -16.18 -2.82
CA ALA A 61 -7.61 -17.63 -2.74
C ALA A 61 -8.11 -18.38 -4.00
N GLY A 62 -8.93 -17.73 -4.84
CA GLY A 62 -9.33 -18.23 -6.17
C GLY A 62 -8.60 -17.59 -7.35
N ALA A 63 -7.74 -16.59 -7.12
CA ALA A 63 -7.02 -15.87 -8.17
C ALA A 63 -5.73 -16.61 -8.58
N SER A 64 -5.21 -16.27 -9.77
CA SER A 64 -3.92 -16.80 -10.25
C SER A 64 -2.75 -16.39 -9.34
N LEU A 65 -1.70 -17.20 -9.32
CA LEU A 65 -0.49 -16.93 -8.51
C LEU A 65 0.09 -15.53 -8.80
N ALA A 66 0.11 -15.13 -10.07
CA ALA A 66 0.59 -13.80 -10.49
C ALA A 66 -0.21 -12.67 -9.82
N ARG A 67 -1.55 -12.79 -9.75
CA ARG A 67 -2.40 -11.79 -9.10
C ARG A 67 -2.24 -11.77 -7.59
N ARG A 68 -2.02 -12.93 -6.95
CA ARG A 68 -1.72 -13.01 -5.51
C ARG A 68 -0.42 -12.29 -5.18
N VAL A 69 0.63 -12.58 -5.95
CA VAL A 69 1.93 -11.92 -5.77
C VAL A 69 1.81 -10.41 -6.01
N GLU A 70 1.10 -9.97 -7.05
CA GLU A 70 0.82 -8.54 -7.25
C GLU A 70 0.08 -7.92 -6.06
N ALA A 71 -1.00 -8.57 -5.59
CA ALA A 71 -1.79 -8.11 -4.47
C ALA A 71 -0.93 -7.95 -3.21
N GLU A 72 -0.10 -8.95 -2.89
CA GLU A 72 0.81 -8.92 -1.74
C GLU A 72 1.81 -7.76 -1.82
N VAL A 73 2.42 -7.55 -2.99
CA VAL A 73 3.41 -6.48 -3.13
C VAL A 73 2.74 -5.10 -3.09
N VAL A 74 1.54 -4.94 -3.65
CA VAL A 74 0.77 -3.69 -3.56
C VAL A 74 0.28 -3.45 -2.13
N PHE A 75 -0.18 -4.49 -1.45
CA PHE A 75 -0.62 -4.45 -0.06
C PHE A 75 0.53 -3.99 0.85
N ALA A 76 1.72 -4.60 0.71
CA ALA A 76 2.90 -4.19 1.45
C ALA A 76 3.28 -2.72 1.18
N ALA A 77 3.24 -2.29 -0.09
CA ALA A 77 3.53 -0.91 -0.46
C ALA A 77 2.55 0.09 0.16
N LEU A 78 1.25 -0.24 0.19
CA LEU A 78 0.22 0.59 0.83
C LEU A 78 0.44 0.70 2.35
N GLN A 79 0.83 -0.40 3.01
CA GLN A 79 1.14 -0.40 4.43
C GLN A 79 2.35 0.47 4.75
N THR A 80 3.44 0.34 3.98
CA THR A 80 4.63 1.18 4.15
C THR A 80 4.29 2.66 4.00
N ALA A 81 3.56 3.03 2.95
CA ALA A 81 3.19 4.42 2.72
C ALA A 81 2.18 4.97 3.76
N TRP A 82 1.32 4.13 4.31
CA TRP A 82 0.43 4.51 5.43
C TRP A 82 1.24 4.77 6.71
N ALA A 83 2.21 3.91 7.02
CA ALA A 83 3.09 4.10 8.18
C ALA A 83 3.92 5.40 8.06
N GLU A 84 4.43 5.72 6.87
CA GLU A 84 5.09 7.00 6.60
C GLU A 84 4.13 8.20 6.78
N PHE A 85 2.87 8.06 6.37
CA PHE A 85 1.85 9.08 6.57
C PHE A 85 1.48 9.26 8.05
N GLU A 86 1.40 8.19 8.85
CA GLU A 86 1.15 8.29 10.29
C GLU A 86 2.35 8.88 11.04
N ALA A 87 3.58 8.58 10.60
CA ALA A 87 4.79 9.19 11.14
C ALA A 87 4.89 10.68 10.77
N ASN A 88 4.32 11.11 9.65
CA ASN A 88 4.32 12.51 9.22
C ASN A 88 3.03 12.93 8.49
N PRO A 89 1.93 13.19 9.23
CA PRO A 89 0.62 13.50 8.64
C PRO A 89 0.58 14.87 7.92
N GLY A 90 1.59 15.70 8.16
CA GLY A 90 1.76 17.04 7.56
C GLY A 90 2.76 17.08 6.39
N ALA A 91 3.51 16.01 6.14
CA ALA A 91 4.35 15.91 4.94
C ALA A 91 3.47 15.73 3.71
N ILE A 92 3.00 16.86 3.17
CA ILE A 92 2.75 16.99 1.76
C ILE A 92 4.12 16.74 1.10
N SER A 93 4.43 15.48 0.79
CA SER A 93 5.72 15.16 0.17
C SER A 93 5.86 15.96 -1.13
N PRO A 94 7.01 16.65 -1.32
CA PRO A 94 7.31 17.30 -2.58
C PRO A 94 7.42 16.22 -3.66
N GLU A 95 6.86 16.53 -4.83
CA GLU A 95 6.98 15.79 -6.09
C GLU A 95 8.38 15.20 -6.31
N PRO A 96 8.50 14.05 -7.03
CA PRO A 96 9.79 13.39 -7.27
C PRO A 96 10.62 14.24 -8.24
N GLY A 97 11.42 15.14 -7.66
CA GLY A 97 12.26 16.04 -8.42
C GLY A 97 13.10 16.93 -7.50
N ARG A 98 14.06 16.32 -6.79
CA ARG A 98 15.43 16.83 -6.63
C ARG A 98 16.22 16.03 -5.61
N ASP A 99 17.44 15.76 -6.01
CA ASP A 99 18.57 15.29 -5.23
C ASP A 99 18.59 15.80 -3.79
N ARG A 100 18.69 14.86 -2.82
CA ARG A 100 19.39 15.14 -1.56
C ARG A 100 19.99 13.86 -0.99
N ARG A 101 21.29 13.74 -1.25
CA ARG A 101 22.28 13.01 -0.48
C ARG A 101 22.19 13.42 1.01
N GLY A 102 22.12 12.43 1.91
CA GLY A 102 22.11 12.57 3.37
C GLY A 102 20.98 11.70 3.95
N GLY A 103 21.22 10.55 4.57
CA GLY A 103 22.13 10.33 5.70
C GLY A 103 21.28 10.37 6.97
N GLY A 104 20.93 9.21 7.54
CA GLY A 104 20.16 9.14 8.78
C GLY A 104 19.48 7.78 8.96
N GLY A 105 20.13 6.90 9.73
CA GLY A 105 19.60 5.60 10.12
C GLY A 105 18.40 5.70 11.07
N GLY A 106 17.46 4.79 10.88
CA GLY A 106 16.37 4.52 11.81
C GLY A 106 16.11 3.02 11.80
N ALA A 107 16.42 2.37 12.92
CA ALA A 107 16.33 0.93 13.11
C ALA A 107 14.92 0.41 12.77
N PHE A 108 14.88 -0.54 11.84
CA PHE A 108 13.69 -1.30 11.48
C PHE A 108 13.41 -2.35 12.56
N THR A 109 12.50 -2.06 13.47
CA THR A 109 11.87 -3.08 14.32
C THR A 109 10.37 -2.90 14.30
N SER A 110 9.69 -3.63 13.42
CA SER A 110 8.26 -3.94 13.59
C SER A 110 7.97 -5.27 12.90
N SER A 111 8.15 -6.31 13.70
CA SER A 111 7.52 -7.63 13.71
C SER A 111 6.73 -8.05 12.45
N ASN A 112 7.40 -8.86 11.63
CA ASN A 112 6.77 -9.76 10.67
C ASN A 112 5.99 -10.87 11.41
N ALA A 113 4.77 -10.58 11.87
CA ALA A 113 3.88 -11.58 12.47
C ALA A 113 3.19 -12.50 11.44
N TRP A 114 3.55 -12.43 10.15
CA TRP A 114 2.87 -13.17 9.08
C TRP A 114 3.80 -14.14 8.32
N ARG A 115 5.08 -14.27 8.71
CA ARG A 115 6.03 -15.21 8.07
C ARG A 115 6.08 -16.60 8.72
N GLU A 116 5.37 -16.84 9.83
CA GLU A 116 5.50 -18.10 10.58
C GLU A 116 4.42 -19.16 10.29
N ALA A 117 3.51 -18.94 9.33
CA ALA A 117 2.48 -19.93 9.01
C ALA A 117 2.87 -20.98 7.95
N THR A 118 4.15 -21.11 7.58
CA THR A 118 4.61 -22.06 6.54
C THR A 118 5.72 -23.03 6.96
N SER A 119 5.80 -23.34 8.26
CA SER A 119 6.48 -24.56 8.75
C SER A 119 5.44 -25.28 9.60
N PHE A 120 4.91 -26.46 9.29
CA PHE A 120 5.65 -27.70 9.10
C PHE A 120 4.63 -28.75 8.63
N SER A 121 4.72 -29.19 7.37
CA SER A 121 4.12 -30.47 6.94
C SER A 121 5.24 -31.28 6.32
N ARG A 122 5.78 -32.23 7.08
CA ARG A 122 6.55 -33.36 6.57
C ARG A 122 6.42 -34.54 7.54
N ARG A 123 5.75 -35.56 6.98
CA ARG A 123 5.77 -37.00 7.26
C ARG A 123 4.92 -37.50 8.41
#